data_AF-A0AAJ1MZF1-F1
#
_entry.id   AF-A0AAJ1MZF1-F1
#
_cell.length_a   1.000
_cell.length_b   1.000
_cell.length_c   1.000
_cell.angle_alpha   90.00
_cell.angle_beta   90.00
_cell.angle_gamma   90.00
#
_symmetry.space_group_name_H-M   'P 1'
#
loop_
_entity.id
_entity.type
_entity.pdbx_description
1 polymer ?
#
loop_
_entity_poly.entity_id
_entity_poly.type
_entity_poly.pdbx_seq_one_letter_code
_entity_poly.pdbx_strand_id
1 'polypeptide(L)'
;MGNTLHLAASRVQLIAAENTWLEGKAIQQLETTAQLPNMVSVVGLPDLHPGRGYPVGAAFFSYSRFYPALIGNVDGWLHRKGATPSDQGAVIIPGSRGDYSYLVQPLASDRSLFSLAHGAGRKWMRGECKARLTGRYNAEQLSRTAFGSRVICLDKQLIFQEAPEAYKPIGGVMDAMLQAGLVKLIARLKPVLTYKTRGNKE
;
A
#
# COMPACT_ATOMS: atom_id res chain seq x y z
N MET A 1 -12.25 4.77 21.87
CA MET A 1 -13.11 3.87 21.06
C MET A 1 -12.73 4.09 19.61
N GLY A 2 -12.25 3.05 18.93
CA GLY A 2 -11.74 3.14 17.56
C GLY A 2 -10.71 2.06 17.25
N ASN A 3 -11.01 0.80 17.58
CA ASN A 3 -10.24 -0.34 17.07
C ASN A 3 -10.98 -0.85 15.83
N THR A 4 -10.61 -0.34 14.67
CA THR A 4 -11.18 -0.75 13.39
C THR A 4 -10.45 -2.02 12.91
N LEU A 5 -10.67 -3.11 13.65
CA LEU A 5 -10.29 -4.47 13.29
C LEU A 5 -11.54 -5.15 12.75
N HIS A 6 -11.61 -5.35 11.44
CA HIS A 6 -12.63 -6.23 10.87
C HIS A 6 -12.06 -7.66 10.82
N LEU A 7 -12.51 -8.51 11.74
CA LEU A 7 -12.26 -9.95 11.66
C LEU A 7 -13.14 -10.52 10.55
N ALA A 8 -12.55 -10.75 9.38
CA ALA A 8 -13.26 -11.37 8.25
C ALA A 8 -13.35 -12.91 8.41
N ALA A 9 -12.37 -13.53 9.08
CA ALA A 9 -12.31 -14.95 9.46
C ALA A 9 -11.29 -15.15 10.59
N SER A 10 -11.24 -16.31 11.26
CA SER A 10 -10.34 -16.57 12.40
C SER A 10 -8.84 -16.36 12.14
N ARG A 11 -8.43 -16.30 10.85
CA ARG A 11 -7.05 -16.11 10.40
C ARG A 11 -6.82 -14.82 9.61
N VAL A 12 -7.85 -14.02 9.37
CA VAL A 12 -7.79 -12.79 8.55
C VAL A 12 -8.03 -11.57 9.41
N GLN A 13 -7.08 -10.63 9.39
CA GLN A 13 -7.21 -9.32 10.01
C GLN A 13 -7.12 -8.23 8.94
N LEU A 14 -7.98 -7.22 9.06
CA LEU A 14 -7.94 -6.02 8.22
C LEU A 14 -7.62 -4.80 9.10
N ILE A 15 -6.58 -4.07 8.72
CA ILE A 15 -6.23 -2.78 9.29
C ILE A 15 -6.74 -1.71 8.33
N ALA A 16 -7.77 -0.98 8.77
CA ALA A 16 -8.45 0.05 8.00
C ALA A 16 -9.02 1.10 8.95
N ALA A 17 -9.21 2.34 8.53
CA ALA A 17 -10.08 3.30 9.22
C ALA A 17 -11.49 3.26 8.62
N GLU A 18 -12.49 3.89 9.26
CA GLU A 18 -13.88 3.93 8.76
C GLU A 18 -13.99 4.47 7.32
N ASN A 19 -13.09 5.40 6.94
CA ASN A 19 -13.02 6.02 5.62
C ASN A 19 -12.05 5.30 4.65
N THR A 20 -11.43 4.19 5.06
CA THR A 20 -10.48 3.46 4.21
C THR A 20 -11.22 2.63 3.18
N TRP A 21 -11.07 3.00 1.90
CA TRP A 21 -11.67 2.24 0.81
C TRP A 21 -10.83 1.00 0.47
N LEU A 22 -11.42 -0.17 0.65
CA LEU A 22 -10.86 -1.47 0.29
C LEU A 22 -11.69 -2.12 -0.82
N GLU A 23 -11.02 -2.63 -1.86
CA GLU A 23 -11.69 -3.31 -2.96
C GLU A 23 -12.12 -4.73 -2.57
N GLY A 24 -13.37 -5.10 -2.84
CA GLY A 24 -13.89 -6.44 -2.52
C GLY A 24 -13.07 -7.58 -3.12
N LYS A 25 -12.53 -7.40 -4.34
CA LYS A 25 -11.61 -8.37 -4.96
C LYS A 25 -10.29 -8.52 -4.18
N ALA A 26 -9.80 -7.45 -3.55
CA ALA A 26 -8.60 -7.51 -2.74
C ALA A 26 -8.85 -8.27 -1.44
N ILE A 27 -10.02 -8.06 -0.82
CA ILE A 27 -10.48 -8.81 0.36
C ILE A 27 -10.64 -10.29 0.00
N GLN A 28 -11.30 -10.62 -1.13
CA GLN A 28 -11.43 -12.00 -1.60
C GLN A 28 -10.08 -12.67 -1.86
N GLN A 29 -9.12 -11.94 -2.45
CA GLN A 29 -7.76 -12.44 -2.64
C GLN A 29 -7.06 -12.69 -1.29
N LEU A 30 -7.31 -11.85 -0.29
CA LEU A 30 -6.78 -12.01 1.07
C LEU A 30 -7.36 -13.27 1.74
N GLU A 31 -8.67 -13.45 1.67
CA GLU A 31 -9.38 -14.63 2.18
C GLU A 31 -8.93 -15.92 1.47
N THR A 32 -8.79 -15.89 0.14
CA THR A 32 -8.28 -17.04 -0.63
C THR A 32 -6.86 -17.40 -0.20
N THR A 33 -6.01 -16.38 0.03
CA THR A 33 -4.64 -16.59 0.49
C THR A 33 -4.60 -17.20 1.89
N ALA A 34 -5.55 -16.83 2.75
CA ALA A 34 -5.69 -17.38 4.10
C ALA A 34 -6.06 -18.88 4.12
N GLN A 35 -6.63 -19.41 3.04
CA GLN A 35 -6.97 -20.83 2.89
C GLN A 35 -5.83 -21.69 2.33
N LEU A 36 -4.68 -21.08 1.97
CA LEU A 36 -3.55 -21.86 1.48
C LEU A 36 -3.01 -22.80 2.57
N PRO A 37 -2.54 -24.01 2.21
CA PRO A 37 -1.93 -24.93 3.17
C PRO A 37 -0.82 -24.26 3.98
N ASN A 38 -0.78 -24.54 5.28
CA ASN A 38 0.18 -24.00 6.26
C ASN A 38 0.08 -22.49 6.51
N MET A 39 -0.91 -21.79 5.97
CA MET A 39 -1.16 -20.38 6.30
C MET A 39 -1.74 -20.25 7.70
N VAL A 40 -1.06 -19.48 8.55
CA VAL A 40 -1.41 -19.29 9.96
C VAL A 40 -2.23 -18.01 10.13
N SER A 41 -1.75 -16.90 9.55
CA SER A 41 -2.43 -15.60 9.63
C SER A 41 -2.15 -14.76 8.40
N VAL A 42 -3.13 -13.95 8.02
CA VAL A 42 -3.05 -12.98 6.92
C VAL A 42 -3.58 -11.64 7.39
N VAL A 43 -2.80 -10.59 7.16
CA VAL A 43 -3.16 -9.21 7.49
C VAL A 43 -3.23 -8.37 6.23
N GLY A 44 -4.39 -7.78 5.96
CA GLY A 44 -4.56 -6.75 4.95
C GLY A 44 -4.30 -5.37 5.56
N LEU A 45 -3.42 -4.60 4.94
CA LEU A 45 -3.04 -3.25 5.36
C LEU A 45 -3.92 -2.20 4.66
N PRO A 46 -3.92 -0.93 5.10
CA PRO A 46 -4.82 0.08 4.52
C PRO A 46 -4.62 0.33 3.01
N ASP A 47 -3.43 0.03 2.49
CA ASP A 47 -3.09 0.12 1.06
C ASP A 47 -3.46 -1.13 0.26
N LEU A 48 -4.21 -2.07 0.86
CA LEU A 48 -4.65 -3.33 0.26
C LEU A 48 -5.39 -3.09 -1.07
N HIS A 49 -4.92 -3.72 -2.15
CA HIS A 49 -5.52 -3.66 -3.48
C HIS A 49 -5.31 -4.96 -4.28
N PRO A 50 -6.11 -5.22 -5.34
CA PRO A 50 -6.01 -6.45 -6.09
C PRO A 50 -4.68 -6.55 -6.85
N GLY A 51 -4.02 -7.70 -6.74
CA GLY A 51 -2.85 -8.05 -7.54
C GLY A 51 -3.14 -9.11 -8.61
N ARG A 52 -2.08 -9.56 -9.29
CA ARG A 52 -2.14 -10.68 -10.25
C ARG A 52 -2.20 -12.01 -9.48
N GLY A 53 -3.40 -12.43 -9.10
CA GLY A 53 -3.69 -13.72 -8.44
C GLY A 53 -3.62 -13.72 -6.91
N TYR A 54 -3.07 -12.67 -6.30
CA TYR A 54 -2.92 -12.53 -4.85
C TYR A 54 -2.82 -11.04 -4.46
N PRO A 55 -3.17 -10.66 -3.23
CA PRO A 55 -3.32 -9.25 -2.87
C PRO A 55 -1.97 -8.54 -2.73
N VAL A 56 -2.00 -7.20 -2.78
CA VAL A 56 -0.87 -6.30 -2.51
C VAL A 56 -1.28 -5.36 -1.39
N GLY A 57 -0.37 -4.95 -0.51
CA GLY A 57 -0.70 -4.25 0.74
C GLY A 57 -1.09 -5.25 1.81
N ALA A 58 -0.32 -6.33 1.96
CA ALA A 58 -0.61 -7.41 2.90
C ALA A 58 0.66 -8.07 3.43
N ALA A 59 0.53 -8.63 4.63
CA ALA A 59 1.52 -9.47 5.29
C ALA A 59 0.93 -10.87 5.56
N PHE A 60 1.77 -11.91 5.41
CA PHE A 60 1.34 -13.31 5.51
C PHE A 60 2.29 -14.08 6.42
N PHE A 61 1.74 -14.85 7.35
CA PHE A 61 2.49 -15.73 8.24
C PHE A 61 2.13 -17.20 7.97
N SER A 62 3.12 -18.03 7.68
CA SER A 62 2.93 -19.45 7.34
C SER A 62 4.02 -20.34 7.93
N TYR A 63 3.71 -21.63 8.08
CA TYR A 63 4.73 -22.66 8.33
C TYR A 63 5.39 -23.12 7.01
N SER A 64 6.68 -23.51 7.09
CA SER A 64 7.44 -24.23 6.06
C SER A 64 7.64 -23.62 4.64
N ARG A 65 7.47 -22.30 4.41
CA ARG A 65 7.85 -21.62 3.14
C ARG A 65 8.50 -20.22 3.31
N PHE A 66 9.80 -20.11 2.96
CA PHE A 66 10.74 -18.98 2.66
C PHE A 66 10.82 -17.68 3.53
N TYR A 67 12.06 -17.40 4.02
CA TYR A 67 12.69 -16.47 5.01
C TYR A 67 12.11 -16.26 6.46
N PRO A 68 12.81 -16.70 7.55
CA PRO A 68 12.19 -16.87 8.87
C PRO A 68 12.03 -15.54 9.60
N ALA A 69 10.90 -15.38 10.29
CA ALA A 69 10.63 -14.29 11.23
C ALA A 69 9.91 -14.86 12.45
N LEU A 70 10.37 -14.49 13.65
CA LEU A 70 9.77 -14.91 14.92
C LEU A 70 8.66 -13.91 15.28
N ILE A 71 7.40 -14.36 15.30
CA ILE A 71 6.22 -13.52 15.57
C ILE A 71 5.39 -14.20 16.67
N GLY A 72 5.26 -13.57 17.84
CA GLY A 72 4.36 -14.04 18.91
C GLY A 72 4.71 -15.42 19.48
N ASN A 73 5.99 -15.68 19.79
CA ASN A 73 6.50 -16.99 20.27
C ASN A 73 6.28 -18.18 19.33
N VAL A 74 5.95 -17.94 18.07
CA VAL A 74 5.80 -18.98 17.05
C VAL A 74 6.88 -18.80 15.98
N ASP A 75 7.60 -19.90 15.71
CA ASP A 75 8.57 -19.96 14.60
C ASP A 75 7.83 -20.11 13.26
N GLY A 76 8.15 -19.24 12.30
CA GLY A 76 7.56 -19.31 10.98
C GLY A 76 8.15 -18.32 9.99
N TRP A 77 7.43 -18.08 8.91
CA TRP A 77 7.91 -17.34 7.74
C TRP A 77 6.98 -16.15 7.46
N LEU A 78 7.54 -14.93 7.39
CA LEU A 78 6.80 -13.68 7.17
C LEU A 78 7.04 -13.15 5.76
N HIS A 79 5.98 -13.09 4.96
CA HIS A 79 5.99 -12.54 3.60
C HIS A 79 5.35 -11.16 3.57
N ARG A 80 5.99 -10.21 2.90
CA ARG A 80 5.48 -8.86 2.68
C ARG A 80 5.36 -8.58 1.20
N LYS A 81 4.18 -8.18 0.73
CA LYS A 81 3.99 -7.69 -0.63
C LYS A 81 3.31 -6.33 -0.64
N GLY A 82 4.06 -5.31 -1.04
CA GLY A 82 3.61 -3.93 -0.89
C GLY A 82 3.43 -3.56 0.58
N ALA A 83 4.29 -4.08 1.45
CA ALA A 83 4.32 -3.79 2.87
C ALA A 83 5.78 -3.60 3.30
N THR A 84 6.01 -2.75 4.29
CA THR A 84 7.36 -2.42 4.79
C THR A 84 7.52 -2.95 6.22
N PRO A 85 8.69 -3.50 6.60
CA PRO A 85 8.98 -3.85 7.99
C PRO A 85 8.84 -2.67 8.96
N SER A 86 8.39 -2.93 10.19
CA SER A 86 8.27 -1.92 11.25
C SER A 86 9.46 -1.90 12.22
N ASP A 87 10.54 -2.62 11.95
CA ASP A 87 11.68 -2.84 12.87
C ASP A 87 13.02 -2.29 12.34
N GLN A 88 13.03 -1.64 11.17
CA GLN A 88 14.23 -1.10 10.51
C GLN A 88 14.40 0.42 10.67
N GLY A 89 13.90 1.00 11.76
CA GLY A 89 13.95 2.45 12.00
C GLY A 89 12.87 3.24 11.26
N ALA A 90 13.12 4.52 10.99
CA ALA A 90 12.15 5.41 10.35
C ALA A 90 11.89 5.04 8.88
N VAL A 91 10.65 5.16 8.43
CA VAL A 91 10.18 4.71 7.12
C VAL A 91 9.50 5.85 6.36
N ILE A 92 9.71 5.92 5.04
CA ILE A 92 8.91 6.79 4.16
C ILE A 92 7.73 6.01 3.59
N ILE A 93 6.53 6.55 3.78
CA ILE A 93 5.27 6.08 3.19
C ILE A 93 4.91 7.03 2.04
N PRO A 94 5.24 6.69 0.78
CA PRO A 94 4.93 7.50 -0.38
C PRO A 94 3.43 7.54 -0.70
N GLY A 95 2.93 8.76 -0.95
CA GLY A 95 1.67 8.97 -1.66
C GLY A 95 1.83 8.83 -3.18
N SER A 96 0.88 9.39 -3.92
CA SER A 96 1.03 9.54 -5.38
C SER A 96 1.99 10.70 -5.71
N ARG A 97 2.36 10.85 -6.99
CA ARG A 97 3.17 12.00 -7.44
C ARG A 97 2.54 13.38 -7.19
N GLY A 98 1.22 13.42 -6.95
CA GLY A 98 0.46 14.63 -6.66
C GLY A 98 -0.06 14.70 -5.22
N ASP A 99 0.40 13.81 -4.34
CA ASP A 99 -0.01 13.76 -2.94
C ASP A 99 1.24 13.81 -2.03
N TYR A 100 1.04 13.93 -0.72
CA TYR A 100 2.15 13.97 0.24
C TYR A 100 2.85 12.61 0.38
N SER A 101 4.10 12.62 0.82
CA SER A 101 4.77 11.46 1.42
C SER A 101 4.95 11.68 2.91
N TYR A 102 5.01 10.62 3.70
CA TYR A 102 5.10 10.73 5.16
C TYR A 102 6.34 10.00 5.67
N LEU A 103 7.19 10.68 6.42
CA LEU A 103 8.24 10.05 7.20
C LEU A 103 7.65 9.68 8.56
N VAL A 104 7.75 8.42 8.94
CA VAL A 104 7.13 7.88 10.14
C VAL A 104 8.13 7.11 10.99
N GLN A 105 7.93 7.15 12.30
CA GLN A 105 8.54 6.23 13.23
C GLN A 105 7.58 5.05 13.43
N PRO A 106 7.93 3.83 13.01
CA PRO A 106 7.11 2.66 13.30
C PRO A 106 6.97 2.41 14.81
N LEU A 107 5.79 1.92 15.20
CA LEU A 107 5.50 1.34 16.50
C LEU A 107 5.27 -0.16 16.27
N ALA A 108 6.20 -0.98 16.76
CA ALA A 108 6.13 -2.42 16.59
C ALA A 108 4.81 -2.97 17.15
N SER A 109 4.10 -3.74 16.33
CA SER A 109 2.83 -4.36 16.70
C SER A 109 2.74 -5.73 16.05
N ASP A 110 2.51 -6.75 16.88
CA ASP A 110 2.20 -8.11 16.44
C ASP A 110 0.89 -8.18 15.64
N ARG A 111 -0.09 -7.32 15.96
CA ARG A 111 -1.36 -7.14 15.23
C ARG A 111 -1.18 -6.81 13.75
N SER A 112 -0.04 -6.23 13.34
CA SER A 112 0.27 -5.97 11.94
C SER A 112 1.36 -6.89 11.39
N LEU A 113 1.68 -7.98 12.11
CA LEU A 113 2.83 -8.84 11.84
C LEU A 113 4.11 -8.03 11.65
N PHE A 114 4.31 -7.02 12.51
CA PHE A 114 5.46 -6.11 12.46
C PHE A 114 5.66 -5.50 11.06
N SER A 115 4.55 -5.08 10.46
CA SER A 115 4.51 -4.53 9.10
C SER A 115 3.66 -3.27 9.03
N LEU A 116 3.98 -2.42 8.06
CA LEU A 116 3.27 -1.18 7.72
C LEU A 116 2.85 -1.20 6.25
N ALA A 117 1.86 -0.37 5.91
CA ALA A 117 1.55 -0.05 4.52
C ALA A 117 2.81 0.49 3.82
N HIS A 118 2.98 0.18 2.53
CA HIS A 118 4.14 0.68 1.79
C HIS A 118 3.86 2.00 1.07
N GLY A 119 2.59 2.35 0.81
CA GLY A 119 2.25 3.61 0.18
C GLY A 119 0.75 3.79 0.00
N ALA A 120 0.33 4.60 -0.97
CA ALA A 120 -1.09 4.88 -1.19
C ALA A 120 -1.91 3.67 -1.70
N GLY A 121 -1.28 2.70 -2.36
CA GLY A 121 -1.98 1.64 -3.08
C GLY A 121 -2.68 2.14 -4.36
N ARG A 122 -2.82 1.26 -5.35
CA ARG A 122 -3.48 1.62 -6.62
C ARG A 122 -4.99 1.47 -6.50
N LYS A 123 -5.71 2.40 -7.13
CA LYS A 123 -7.15 2.31 -7.40
C LYS A 123 -7.43 1.66 -8.76
N TRP A 124 -6.53 1.84 -9.73
CA TRP A 124 -6.70 1.34 -11.10
C TRP A 124 -5.51 0.50 -11.56
N MET A 125 -5.82 -0.51 -12.39
CA MET A 125 -4.81 -1.23 -13.14
C MET A 125 -4.12 -0.29 -14.14
N ARG A 126 -2.80 -0.46 -14.33
CA ARG A 126 -2.00 0.36 -15.25
C ARG A 126 -2.57 0.40 -16.68
N GLY A 127 -3.01 -0.74 -17.20
CA GLY A 127 -3.55 -0.85 -18.55
C GLY A 127 -4.80 0.02 -18.80
N GLU A 128 -5.56 0.33 -17.74
CA GLU A 128 -6.82 1.08 -17.83
C GLU A 128 -6.62 2.59 -17.65
N CYS A 129 -5.52 3.01 -17.03
CA CYS A 129 -5.34 4.39 -16.59
C CYS A 129 -5.41 5.38 -17.76
N LYS A 130 -4.80 5.04 -18.90
CA LYS A 130 -4.82 5.91 -20.09
C LYS A 130 -6.25 6.11 -20.59
N ALA A 131 -6.98 5.02 -20.85
CA ALA A 131 -8.35 5.09 -21.35
C ALA A 131 -9.29 5.88 -20.43
N ARG A 132 -9.13 5.73 -19.10
CA ARG A 132 -9.92 6.46 -18.10
C ARG A 132 -9.64 7.97 -18.08
N LEU A 133 -8.42 8.38 -18.42
CA LEU A 133 -7.95 9.75 -18.22
C LEU A 133 -7.86 10.58 -19.51
N THR A 134 -7.70 9.96 -20.68
CA THR A 134 -7.51 10.68 -21.94
C THR A 134 -8.70 11.56 -22.34
N GLY A 135 -9.90 11.29 -21.84
CA GLY A 135 -11.07 12.16 -22.05
C GLY A 135 -11.09 13.42 -21.19
N ARG A 136 -10.21 13.52 -20.18
CA ARG A 136 -10.16 14.64 -19.22
C ARG A 136 -8.83 15.38 -19.24
N TYR A 137 -7.75 14.67 -19.53
CA TYR A 137 -6.40 15.20 -19.49
C TYR A 137 -5.57 14.76 -20.69
N ASN A 138 -4.71 15.66 -21.16
CA ASN A 138 -3.59 15.34 -22.02
C ASN A 138 -2.29 15.14 -21.20
N ALA A 139 -1.22 14.68 -21.85
CA ALA A 139 0.05 14.42 -21.19
C ALA A 139 0.71 15.69 -20.60
N GLU A 140 0.54 16.84 -21.25
CA GLU A 140 1.09 18.12 -20.79
C GLU A 140 0.41 18.58 -19.50
N GLN A 141 -0.92 18.50 -19.42
CA GLN A 141 -1.68 18.79 -18.21
C GLN A 141 -1.25 17.86 -17.06
N LEU A 142 -1.00 16.58 -17.36
CA LEU A 142 -0.48 15.62 -16.39
C LEU A 142 0.99 15.88 -16.00
N SER A 143 1.73 16.77 -16.66
CA SER A 143 3.10 17.15 -16.30
C SER A 143 3.18 18.15 -15.14
N ARG A 144 2.03 18.63 -14.66
CA ARG A 144 1.88 19.46 -13.47
C ARG A 144 0.85 18.82 -12.54
N THR A 145 1.08 18.93 -11.23
CA THR A 145 0.11 18.47 -10.22
C THR A 145 -0.63 19.64 -9.59
N ALA A 146 -1.70 19.36 -8.84
CA ALA A 146 -2.42 20.38 -8.06
C ALA A 146 -1.51 21.12 -7.05
N PHE A 147 -0.41 20.50 -6.62
CA PHE A 147 0.59 21.13 -5.78
C PHE A 147 1.55 22.08 -6.50
N GLY A 148 1.44 22.21 -7.83
CA GLY A 148 2.38 22.93 -8.68
C GLY A 148 3.65 22.15 -8.99
N SER A 149 3.75 20.89 -8.53
CA SER A 149 4.95 20.07 -8.74
C SER A 149 5.12 19.70 -10.21
N ARG A 150 6.38 19.60 -10.67
CA ARG A 150 6.70 19.22 -12.04
C ARG A 150 6.81 17.71 -12.15
N VAL A 151 6.30 17.14 -13.23
CA VAL A 151 6.44 15.72 -13.55
C VAL A 151 7.14 15.58 -14.89
N ILE A 152 8.34 15.00 -14.84
CA ILE A 152 9.15 14.71 -16.02
C ILE A 152 8.96 13.23 -16.33
N CYS A 153 8.28 12.94 -17.42
CA CYS A 153 8.00 11.60 -17.90
C CYS A 153 7.93 11.61 -19.42
N LEU A 154 8.95 11.05 -20.08
CA LEU A 154 9.00 10.98 -21.54
C LEU A 154 8.05 9.92 -22.12
N ASP A 155 7.66 8.95 -21.30
CA ASP A 155 6.77 7.88 -21.71
C ASP A 155 5.30 8.34 -21.64
N LYS A 156 4.68 8.42 -22.83
CA LYS A 156 3.30 8.88 -23.03
C LYS A 156 2.24 7.95 -22.43
N GLN A 157 2.56 6.71 -22.08
CA GLN A 157 1.65 5.82 -21.37
C GLN A 157 1.85 5.92 -19.86
N LEU A 158 3.11 5.92 -19.41
CA LEU A 158 3.49 5.92 -18.00
C LEU A 158 2.96 7.16 -17.26
N ILE A 159 2.94 8.32 -17.92
CA ILE A 159 2.44 9.56 -17.33
C ILE A 159 0.97 9.47 -16.89
N PHE A 160 0.16 8.69 -17.62
CA PHE A 160 -1.23 8.37 -17.25
C PHE A 160 -1.28 7.25 -16.21
N GLN A 161 -0.45 6.21 -16.36
CA GLN A 161 -0.40 5.09 -15.42
C GLN A 161 -0.08 5.55 -13.99
N GLU A 162 0.77 6.55 -13.85
CA GLU A 162 1.24 7.08 -12.57
C GLU A 162 0.51 8.39 -12.18
N ALA A 163 -0.59 8.75 -12.85
CA ALA A 163 -1.40 9.90 -12.48
C ALA A 163 -1.97 9.77 -11.05
N PRO A 164 -2.13 10.88 -10.29
CA PRO A 164 -2.66 10.83 -8.92
C PRO A 164 -3.99 10.08 -8.79
N GLU A 165 -4.88 10.21 -9.77
CA GLU A 165 -6.19 9.57 -9.82
C GLU A 165 -6.14 8.04 -9.88
N ALA A 166 -5.01 7.47 -10.30
CA ALA A 166 -4.80 6.02 -10.33
C ALA A 166 -4.48 5.41 -8.96
N TYR A 167 -4.34 6.23 -7.92
CA TYR A 167 -4.00 5.85 -6.55
C TYR A 167 -5.11 6.21 -5.57
N LYS A 168 -5.12 5.56 -4.41
CA LYS A 168 -5.96 5.99 -3.30
C LYS A 168 -5.36 7.28 -2.69
N PRO A 169 -6.17 8.12 -2.01
CA PRO A 169 -5.63 9.23 -1.22
C PRO A 169 -4.76 8.69 -0.09
N ILE A 170 -3.52 9.19 0.05
CA ILE A 170 -2.60 8.66 1.09
C ILE A 170 -3.05 9.05 2.51
N GLY A 171 -3.85 10.12 2.64
CA GLY A 171 -4.43 10.54 3.91
C GLY A 171 -5.16 9.40 4.63
N GLY A 172 -6.04 8.68 3.93
CA GLY A 172 -6.78 7.56 4.54
C GLY A 172 -5.88 6.41 5.00
N VAL A 173 -4.80 6.12 4.27
CA VAL A 173 -3.80 5.11 4.68
C VAL A 173 -3.07 5.55 5.95
N MET A 174 -2.69 6.82 6.02
CA MET A 174 -2.02 7.39 7.19
C MET A 174 -2.93 7.45 8.41
N ASP A 175 -4.17 7.90 8.25
CA ASP A 175 -5.16 7.95 9.32
C ASP A 175 -5.39 6.57 9.92
N ALA A 176 -5.52 5.53 9.07
CA ALA A 176 -5.65 4.15 9.53
C ALA A 176 -4.44 3.67 10.33
N MET A 177 -3.22 3.93 9.88
CA MET A 177 -2.01 3.53 10.62
C MET A 177 -1.85 4.29 11.93
N LEU A 178 -2.20 5.59 11.98
CA LEU A 178 -2.17 6.41 13.19
C LEU A 178 -3.22 5.93 14.20
N GLN A 179 -4.46 5.72 13.76
CA GLN A 179 -5.56 5.24 14.61
C GLN A 179 -5.27 3.83 15.15
N ALA A 180 -4.68 2.95 14.35
CA ALA A 180 -4.27 1.61 14.78
C ALA A 180 -3.06 1.63 15.74
N GLY A 181 -2.40 2.77 15.93
CA GLY A 181 -1.22 2.91 16.79
C GLY A 181 0.02 2.22 16.22
N LEU A 182 0.15 2.16 14.88
CA LEU A 182 1.27 1.50 14.20
C LEU A 182 2.43 2.45 13.88
N VAL A 183 2.19 3.76 13.91
CA VAL A 183 3.18 4.77 13.55
C VAL A 183 3.06 6.02 14.42
N LYS A 184 4.17 6.73 14.59
CA LYS A 184 4.20 8.15 14.95
C LYS A 184 4.65 8.95 13.72
N LEU A 185 3.98 10.07 13.45
CA LEU A 185 4.36 10.96 12.36
C LEU A 185 5.63 11.73 12.73
N ILE A 186 6.66 11.69 11.87
CA ILE A 186 7.87 12.51 12.00
C ILE A 186 7.75 13.75 11.12
N ALA A 187 7.46 13.56 9.83
CA ALA A 187 7.37 14.66 8.87
C ALA A 187 6.42 14.35 7.71
N ARG A 188 5.90 15.42 7.09
CA ARG A 188 5.11 15.35 5.86
C ARG A 188 5.86 16.07 4.75
N LEU A 189 6.09 15.39 3.63
CA LEU A 189 6.86 15.88 2.50
C LEU A 189 5.93 16.18 1.32
N LYS A 190 5.97 17.42 0.82
CA LYS A 190 5.25 17.85 -0.38
C LYS A 190 6.15 17.63 -1.61
N PRO A 191 5.68 16.95 -2.67
CA PRO A 191 6.49 16.77 -3.87
C PRO A 191 6.69 18.10 -4.60
N VAL A 192 7.91 18.34 -5.08
CA VAL A 192 8.27 19.51 -5.93
C VAL A 192 8.58 19.08 -7.36
N LEU A 193 9.24 17.92 -7.50
CA LEU A 193 9.61 17.32 -8.77
C LEU A 193 9.38 15.81 -8.69
N THR A 194 8.88 15.21 -9.75
CA THR A 194 8.83 13.75 -9.93
C THR A 194 9.44 13.41 -11.28
N TYR A 195 10.45 12.54 -11.28
CA TYR A 195 11.05 11.99 -12.49
C TYR A 195 10.61 10.54 -12.67
N LYS A 196 10.05 10.19 -13.83
CA LYS A 196 9.55 8.85 -14.13
C LYS A 196 10.15 8.34 -15.43
N THR A 197 10.76 7.16 -15.34
CA THR A 197 11.27 6.40 -16.48
C THR A 197 10.65 5.01 -16.46
N ARG A 198 10.63 4.36 -17.61
CA ARG A 198 10.56 2.89 -17.61
C ARG A 198 11.92 2.37 -17.15
N GLY A 199 11.94 1.30 -16.36
CA GLY A 199 13.17 0.51 -16.24
C GLY A 199 13.57 0.04 -17.63
N ASN A 200 14.89 0.05 -17.92
CA ASN A 200 15.39 -0.48 -19.19
C ASN A 200 14.82 -1.89 -19.38
N LYS A 201 14.20 -2.11 -20.54
CA LYS A 201 14.03 -3.46 -21.06
C LYS A 201 15.36 -3.80 -21.71
N GLU A 202 16.30 -4.28 -20.91
CA GLU A 202 17.35 -5.16 -21.44
C GLU A 202 16.72 -6.51 -21.80
#